data_AF-E2BRE2-F1
#
_entry.id   AF-E2BRE2-F1
#
_cell.length_a   1.000
_cell.length_b   1.000
_cell.length_c   1.000
_cell.angle_alpha   90.00
_cell.angle_beta   90.00
_cell.angle_gamma   90.00
#
_symmetry.space_group_name_H-M   'P 1'
#
loop_
_entity.id
_entity.type
_entity.pdbx_description
1 polymer ?
#
loop_
_entity_poly.entity_id
_entity_poly.type
_entity_poly.pdbx_seq_one_letter_code
_entity_poly.pdbx_strand_id
1 'polypeptide(L)'
;MLKDADRSDAQHTNIFGTKLPGNFKALAKNDNAIFLGGLMLRHHQIISINNHLTYEEQYLSEEVCGNAILPFCSLFNHSCNPNVFRVSRSQHTVLYTLYPIRKGEQLLDNYGCHFTMQPKLDRQNMLLQQYYFTCKCVPCQENWPLLPDLKSFETLAISANDKKMIRSVLKKFYTYLNMVEEGDVLDKPYIIEDLLTMIRVMYDRVPIACQEMSNVVKTLKQVYALLYGNSFILPTQNQNK
;
A
#
# COMPACT_ATOMS: atom_id res chain seq x y z
N MET A 1 -34.86 9.88 14.47
CA MET A 1 -33.54 10.11 13.84
C MET A 1 -33.54 11.06 12.64
N LEU A 2 -34.66 11.31 11.94
CA LEU A 2 -34.70 12.26 10.79
C LEU A 2 -35.08 13.72 11.13
N LYS A 3 -35.52 14.02 12.36
CA LYS A 3 -35.90 15.40 12.74
C LYS A 3 -34.71 16.33 13.00
N ASP A 4 -33.52 15.76 13.25
CA ASP A 4 -32.28 16.52 13.43
C ASP A 4 -31.51 16.70 12.12
N ALA A 5 -31.96 16.07 11.02
CA ALA A 5 -31.31 16.15 9.73
C ALA A 5 -31.41 17.55 9.09
N ASP A 6 -32.37 18.37 9.51
CA ASP A 6 -32.63 19.71 8.95
C ASP A 6 -31.86 20.84 9.64
N ARG A 7 -30.91 20.52 10.53
CA ARG A 7 -30.10 21.51 11.26
C ARG A 7 -28.72 21.63 10.63
N SER A 8 -28.40 22.82 10.13
CA SER A 8 -27.07 23.17 9.62
C SER A 8 -26.26 23.97 10.64
N ASP A 9 -24.97 23.67 10.74
CA ASP A 9 -23.99 24.43 11.52
C ASP A 9 -23.76 25.86 10.98
N ALA A 10 -24.31 26.20 9.80
CA ALA A 10 -24.26 27.55 9.23
C ALA A 10 -24.87 28.63 10.13
N GLN A 11 -25.71 28.26 11.11
CA GLN A 11 -26.24 29.17 12.13
C GLN A 11 -25.21 29.51 13.23
N HIS A 12 -24.13 28.75 13.32
CA HIS A 12 -23.07 28.89 14.33
C HIS A 12 -21.77 29.50 13.77
N THR A 13 -21.74 29.83 12.48
CA THR A 13 -20.56 30.41 11.80
C THR A 13 -20.93 31.65 10.98
N ASN A 14 -19.94 32.52 10.75
CA ASN A 14 -20.02 33.68 9.86
C ASN A 14 -19.19 33.49 8.58
N ILE A 15 -18.84 32.25 8.23
CA ILE A 15 -18.01 31.95 7.05
C ILE A 15 -18.59 32.50 5.73
N PHE A 16 -19.90 32.76 5.68
CA PHE A 16 -20.61 33.35 4.55
C PHE A 16 -20.91 34.85 4.73
N GLY A 17 -20.16 35.54 5.61
CA GLY A 17 -20.34 36.96 5.94
C GLY A 17 -21.37 37.22 7.05
N THR A 18 -22.47 36.46 7.07
CA THR A 18 -23.48 36.49 8.14
C THR A 18 -23.92 35.08 8.52
N LYS A 19 -24.46 34.92 9.73
CA LYS A 19 -25.13 33.68 10.13
C LYS A 19 -26.30 33.40 9.19
N LEU A 20 -26.35 32.19 8.65
CA LEU A 20 -27.45 31.77 7.80
C LEU A 20 -28.50 31.01 8.62
N PRO A 21 -29.78 30.99 8.19
CA PRO A 21 -30.79 30.16 8.82
C PRO A 21 -30.37 28.69 8.75
N GLY A 22 -30.52 27.95 9.84
CA GLY A 22 -30.06 26.57 9.95
C GLY A 22 -30.84 25.54 9.11
N ASN A 23 -31.58 25.93 8.06
CA ASN A 23 -32.35 25.02 7.19
C ASN A 23 -31.78 24.98 5.76
N PHE A 24 -31.88 23.81 5.11
CA PHE A 24 -31.30 23.60 3.77
C PHE A 24 -31.92 24.45 2.67
N LYS A 25 -33.22 24.80 2.75
CA LYS A 25 -33.87 25.62 1.72
C LYS A 25 -33.29 27.03 1.65
N ALA A 26 -32.86 27.58 2.79
CA ALA A 26 -32.19 28.87 2.84
C ALA A 26 -30.75 28.77 2.30
N LEU A 27 -30.02 27.72 2.66
CA LEU A 27 -28.66 27.46 2.15
C LEU A 27 -28.63 27.25 0.64
N ALA A 28 -29.63 26.54 0.11
CA ALA A 28 -29.74 26.27 -1.32
C ALA A 28 -29.93 27.52 -2.19
N LYS A 29 -30.28 28.66 -1.58
CA LYS A 29 -30.42 29.97 -2.25
C LYS A 29 -29.20 30.87 -2.08
N ASN A 30 -28.18 30.44 -1.33
CA ASN A 30 -26.97 31.21 -1.09
C ASN A 30 -25.82 30.67 -1.96
N ASP A 31 -25.35 31.48 -2.90
CA ASP A 31 -24.34 31.07 -3.88
C ASP A 31 -23.03 30.59 -3.23
N ASN A 32 -22.59 31.25 -2.15
CA ASN A 32 -21.38 30.86 -1.42
C ASN A 32 -21.55 29.53 -0.69
N ALA A 33 -22.73 29.27 -0.12
CA ALA A 33 -23.05 28.00 0.53
C ALA A 33 -23.13 26.85 -0.48
N ILE A 34 -23.75 27.08 -1.64
CA ILE A 34 -23.77 26.12 -2.75
C ILE A 34 -22.36 25.84 -3.27
N PHE A 35 -21.56 26.89 -3.48
CA PHE A 35 -20.18 26.75 -3.93
C PHE A 35 -19.33 25.94 -2.94
N LEU A 36 -19.36 26.28 -1.64
CA LEU A 36 -18.62 25.53 -0.62
C LEU A 36 -19.12 24.09 -0.49
N GLY A 37 -20.44 23.87 -0.48
CA GLY A 37 -21.02 22.53 -0.45
C GLY A 37 -20.61 21.69 -1.66
N GLY A 38 -20.56 22.30 -2.85
CA GLY A 38 -20.04 21.68 -4.06
C GLY A 38 -18.57 21.30 -3.96
N LEU A 39 -17.73 22.16 -3.37
CA LEU A 39 -16.32 21.85 -3.10
C LEU A 39 -16.18 20.70 -2.10
N MET A 40 -16.95 20.71 -1.01
CA MET A 40 -16.94 19.64 -0.01
C MET A 40 -17.35 18.29 -0.63
N LEU A 41 -18.44 18.27 -1.41
CA LEU A 41 -18.90 17.07 -2.11
C LEU A 41 -17.83 16.56 -3.08
N ARG A 42 -17.25 17.45 -3.89
CA ARG A 42 -16.19 17.10 -4.84
C ARG A 42 -14.98 16.51 -4.14
N HIS A 43 -14.51 17.14 -3.06
CA HIS A 43 -13.37 16.63 -2.30
C HIS A 43 -13.70 15.30 -1.62
N HIS A 44 -14.91 15.13 -1.09
CA HIS A 44 -15.35 13.87 -0.50
C HIS A 44 -15.30 12.72 -1.51
N GLN A 45 -15.82 12.93 -2.72
CA GLN A 45 -15.79 11.96 -3.81
C GLN A 45 -14.37 11.66 -4.32
N ILE A 46 -13.49 12.67 -4.37
CA ILE A 46 -12.10 12.48 -4.77
C ILE A 46 -11.35 11.68 -3.71
N ILE A 47 -11.45 12.08 -2.44
CA ILE A 47 -10.68 11.50 -1.34
C ILE A 47 -11.02 10.03 -1.13
N SER A 48 -12.30 9.64 -1.25
CA SER A 48 -12.74 8.25 -0.98
C SER A 48 -12.09 7.19 -1.87
N ILE A 49 -11.56 7.59 -3.03
CA ILE A 49 -10.90 6.70 -4.00
C ILE A 49 -9.42 7.06 -4.25
N ASN A 50 -8.89 8.07 -3.56
CA ASN A 50 -7.52 8.58 -3.74
C ASN A 50 -6.74 8.71 -2.41
N ASN A 51 -7.32 8.30 -1.29
CA ASN A 51 -6.60 8.26 -0.02
C ASN A 51 -5.58 7.12 -0.04
N HIS A 52 -4.44 7.35 0.58
CA HIS A 52 -3.39 6.36 0.74
C HIS A 52 -3.19 6.10 2.24
N LEU A 53 -3.35 4.85 2.65
CA LEU A 53 -3.02 4.45 4.01
C LEU A 53 -1.52 4.61 4.25
N THR A 54 -1.20 5.17 5.40
CA THR A 54 0.17 5.28 5.91
C THR A 54 0.36 4.27 7.02
N TYR A 55 1.40 3.47 6.91
CA TYR A 55 1.71 2.39 7.83
C TYR A 55 3.00 2.67 8.59
N GLU A 56 3.08 2.15 9.80
CA GLU A 56 4.30 1.95 10.55
C GLU A 56 4.57 0.44 10.63
N GLU A 57 5.79 0.04 10.31
CA GLU A 57 6.23 -1.35 10.54
C GLU A 57 6.64 -1.46 12.02
N GLN A 58 5.88 -2.23 12.79
CA GLN A 58 6.19 -2.55 14.18
C GLN A 58 6.52 -4.05 14.27
N TYR A 59 7.81 -4.38 14.28
CA TYR A 59 8.31 -5.76 14.36
C TYR A 59 7.76 -6.68 13.25
N LEU A 60 6.64 -7.38 13.51
CA LEU A 60 5.99 -8.36 12.65
C LEU A 60 4.61 -7.91 12.14
N SER A 61 4.15 -6.70 12.49
CA SER A 61 2.87 -6.15 12.05
C SER A 61 3.02 -4.78 11.37
N GLU A 62 2.15 -4.54 10.40
CA GLU A 62 1.92 -3.24 9.79
C GLU A 62 0.75 -2.56 10.49
N GLU A 63 1.01 -1.49 11.23
CA GLU A 63 -0.04 -0.73 11.91
C GLU A 63 -0.46 0.47 11.06
N VAL A 64 -1.76 0.67 10.89
CA VAL A 64 -2.29 1.82 10.16
C VAL A 64 -2.24 3.06 11.05
N CYS A 65 -1.37 4.01 10.69
CA CYS A 65 -1.21 5.25 11.46
C CYS A 65 -2.07 6.40 10.95
N GLY A 66 -2.61 6.30 9.74
CA GLY A 66 -3.38 7.39 9.15
C GLY A 66 -3.64 7.28 7.65
N ASN A 67 -4.10 8.38 7.08
CA ASN A 67 -4.38 8.54 5.66
C ASN A 67 -3.68 9.80 5.13
N ALA A 68 -3.11 9.69 3.93
CA ALA A 68 -2.52 10.81 3.21
C ALA A 68 -3.22 11.01 1.85
N ILE A 69 -3.36 12.25 1.44
CA ILE A 69 -3.78 12.61 0.08
C ILE A 69 -2.52 12.88 -0.73
N LEU A 70 -2.22 12.00 -1.67
CA LEU A 70 -0.99 12.01 -2.44
C LEU A 70 -1.33 12.07 -3.93
N PRO A 71 -1.62 13.26 -4.50
CA PRO A 71 -2.12 13.37 -5.88
C PRO A 71 -1.21 12.74 -6.94
N PHE A 72 0.11 12.77 -6.74
CA PHE A 72 1.04 12.08 -7.62
C PHE A 72 0.93 10.55 -7.50
N CYS A 73 0.76 10.02 -6.28
CA CYS A 73 0.58 8.59 -6.07
C CYS A 73 -0.77 8.07 -6.58
N SER A 74 -1.80 8.91 -6.57
CA SER A 74 -3.11 8.62 -7.17
C SER A 74 -3.07 8.31 -8.67
N LEU A 75 -1.98 8.62 -9.37
CA LEU A 75 -1.81 8.30 -10.79
C LEU A 75 -1.43 6.84 -11.05
N PHE A 76 -0.91 6.12 -10.06
CA PHE A 76 -0.47 4.74 -10.23
C PHE A 76 -1.66 3.79 -10.19
N ASN A 77 -1.86 3.02 -11.27
CA ASN A 77 -2.92 2.03 -11.33
C ASN A 77 -2.60 0.77 -10.50
N HIS A 78 -3.63 -0.05 -10.28
CA HIS A 78 -3.55 -1.23 -9.44
C HIS A 78 -2.94 -2.47 -10.12
N SER A 79 -2.16 -3.25 -9.37
CA SER A 79 -1.89 -4.66 -9.58
C SER A 79 -1.90 -5.44 -8.25
N CYS A 80 -2.40 -6.68 -8.27
CA CYS A 80 -2.31 -7.57 -7.09
C CYS A 80 -0.88 -8.06 -6.80
N ASN A 81 0.05 -7.88 -7.76
CA ASN A 81 1.50 -7.99 -7.62
C ASN A 81 2.13 -6.71 -8.20
N PRO A 82 2.24 -5.62 -7.41
CA PRO A 82 2.71 -4.33 -7.89
C PRO A 82 4.20 -4.37 -8.23
N ASN A 83 4.66 -3.48 -9.11
CA ASN A 83 6.09 -3.31 -9.41
C ASN A 83 6.72 -2.12 -8.69
N VAL A 84 5.93 -1.38 -7.91
CA VAL A 84 6.39 -0.36 -6.97
C VAL A 84 5.81 -0.60 -5.58
N PHE A 85 6.40 0.02 -4.57
CA PHE A 85 5.81 0.14 -3.23
C PHE A 85 6.17 1.47 -2.59
N ARG A 86 5.37 1.87 -1.61
CA ARG A 86 5.50 3.14 -0.89
C ARG A 86 6.08 2.91 0.50
N VAL A 87 6.97 3.80 0.91
CA VAL A 87 7.41 3.94 2.30
C VAL A 87 7.07 5.35 2.76
N SER A 88 6.27 5.45 3.82
CA SER A 88 5.91 6.74 4.40
C SER A 88 7.01 7.19 5.35
N ARG A 89 7.51 8.42 5.14
CA ARG A 89 8.44 9.12 6.03
C ARG A 89 7.72 10.30 6.70
N SER A 90 8.40 11.00 7.60
CA SER A 90 7.76 11.96 8.50
C SER A 90 7.02 13.08 7.74
N GLN A 91 7.56 13.52 6.60
CA GLN A 91 7.01 14.64 5.82
C GLN A 91 6.68 14.28 4.37
N HIS A 92 7.06 13.10 3.90
CA HIS A 92 6.89 12.71 2.49
C HIS A 92 6.81 11.20 2.36
N THR A 93 6.27 10.74 1.23
CA THR A 93 6.28 9.33 0.86
C THR A 93 7.31 9.10 -0.24
N VAL A 94 8.10 8.03 -0.11
CA VAL A 94 9.04 7.60 -1.15
C VAL A 94 8.47 6.38 -1.85
N LEU A 95 8.51 6.39 -3.18
CA LEU A 95 8.14 5.27 -4.02
C LEU A 95 9.40 4.54 -4.50
N TYR A 96 9.44 3.23 -4.30
CA TYR A 96 10.56 2.37 -4.73
C TYR A 96 10.07 1.34 -5.72
N THR A 97 10.92 0.98 -6.67
CA THR A 97 10.67 -0.12 -7.61
C THR A 97 11.03 -1.46 -6.98
N LEU A 98 10.18 -2.47 -7.14
CA LEU A 98 10.39 -3.82 -6.63
C LEU A 98 11.07 -4.74 -7.65
N TYR A 99 10.82 -4.50 -8.94
CA TYR A 99 11.28 -5.32 -10.04
C TYR A 99 11.98 -4.45 -11.10
N PRO A 100 12.80 -5.03 -11.99
CA PRO A 100 13.26 -4.33 -13.19
C PRO A 100 12.07 -3.79 -13.99
N ILE A 101 12.15 -2.53 -14.43
CA ILE A 101 11.07 -1.84 -15.15
C ILE A 101 11.58 -1.45 -16.54
N ARG A 102 10.87 -1.89 -17.57
CA ARG A 102 11.23 -1.58 -18.97
C ARG A 102 10.77 -0.16 -19.34
N LYS A 103 11.45 0.45 -20.31
CA LYS A 103 11.01 1.75 -20.85
C LYS A 103 9.58 1.64 -21.39
N GLY A 104 8.69 2.51 -20.91
CA GLY A 104 7.27 2.52 -21.30
C GLY A 104 6.40 1.53 -20.53
N GLU A 105 6.97 0.72 -19.64
CA GLU A 105 6.20 -0.10 -18.72
C GLU A 105 5.51 0.76 -17.67
N GLN A 106 4.26 0.43 -17.37
CA GLN A 106 3.47 1.14 -16.38
C GLN A 106 3.95 0.82 -14.96
N LEU A 107 4.02 1.85 -14.12
CA LEU A 107 4.22 1.71 -12.69
C LEU A 107 2.88 1.37 -12.03
N LEU A 108 2.86 0.27 -11.29
CA LEU A 108 1.66 -0.34 -10.73
C LEU A 108 1.79 -0.50 -9.23
N ASP A 109 0.81 0.02 -8.53
CA ASP A 109 0.69 0.01 -7.07
C ASP A 109 -0.34 -1.03 -6.61
N ASN A 110 -0.47 -1.24 -5.30
CA ASN A 110 -1.49 -2.09 -4.71
C ASN A 110 -2.48 -1.26 -3.88
N TYR A 111 -3.77 -1.49 -4.11
CA TYR A 111 -4.88 -0.70 -3.55
C TYR A 111 -5.56 -1.39 -2.36
N GLY A 112 -4.97 -2.47 -1.87
CA GLY A 112 -5.55 -3.29 -0.80
C GLY A 112 -4.60 -4.42 -0.45
N CYS A 113 -5.01 -5.66 -0.69
CA CYS A 113 -4.20 -6.82 -0.33
C CYS A 113 -3.43 -7.39 -1.53
N HIS A 114 -2.21 -7.86 -1.26
CA HIS A 114 -1.38 -8.60 -2.19
C HIS A 114 -1.96 -9.98 -2.51
N PHE A 115 -1.67 -10.54 -3.69
CA PHE A 115 -2.25 -11.82 -4.12
C PHE A 115 -1.91 -13.00 -3.18
N THR A 116 -0.78 -12.93 -2.49
CA THR A 116 -0.30 -13.98 -1.57
C THR A 116 -1.06 -14.02 -0.25
N MET A 117 -1.80 -12.95 0.09
CA MET A 117 -2.44 -12.78 1.40
C MET A 117 -3.94 -13.00 1.37
N GLN A 118 -4.60 -12.72 0.24
CA GLN A 118 -6.06 -12.73 0.15
C GLN A 118 -6.52 -13.37 -1.15
N PRO A 119 -7.56 -14.24 -1.16
CA PRO A 119 -8.07 -14.89 -2.36
C PRO A 119 -8.52 -13.93 -3.48
N LYS A 120 -8.47 -14.41 -4.73
CA LYS A 120 -8.83 -13.61 -5.92
C LYS A 120 -10.24 -13.01 -5.81
N LEU A 121 -11.22 -13.80 -5.36
CA LEU A 121 -12.61 -13.36 -5.28
C LEU A 121 -12.76 -12.16 -4.34
N ASP A 122 -12.14 -12.23 -3.17
CA ASP A 122 -12.23 -11.16 -2.17
C ASP A 122 -11.52 -9.89 -2.65
N ARG A 123 -10.35 -10.03 -3.29
CA ARG A 123 -9.65 -8.88 -3.89
C ARG A 123 -10.51 -8.22 -4.98
N GLN A 124 -11.17 -9.00 -5.84
CA GLN A 124 -12.04 -8.47 -6.89
C GLN A 124 -13.27 -7.75 -6.30
N ASN A 125 -13.90 -8.34 -5.29
CA ASN A 125 -15.06 -7.74 -4.62
C ASN A 125 -14.70 -6.42 -3.96
N MET A 126 -13.59 -6.38 -3.21
CA MET A 126 -13.08 -5.16 -2.58
C MET A 126 -12.79 -4.06 -3.61
N LEU A 127 -12.07 -4.39 -4.70
CA LEU A 127 -11.74 -3.42 -5.75
C LEU A 127 -12.98 -2.90 -6.49
N LEU A 128 -13.96 -3.78 -6.75
CA LEU A 128 -15.20 -3.38 -7.41
C LEU A 128 -16.04 -2.46 -6.50
N GLN A 129 -16.12 -2.76 -5.21
CA GLN A 129 -16.90 -1.98 -4.24
C GLN A 129 -16.28 -0.60 -3.96
N GLN A 130 -14.95 -0.54 -3.81
CA GLN A 130 -14.27 0.70 -3.42
C GLN A 130 -13.84 1.56 -4.62
N TYR A 131 -13.35 0.93 -5.69
CA TYR A 131 -12.72 1.61 -6.83
C TYR A 131 -13.47 1.41 -8.15
N TYR A 132 -14.60 0.70 -8.14
CA TYR A 132 -15.51 0.56 -9.28
C TYR A 132 -14.88 -0.07 -10.54
N PHE A 133 -13.90 -0.96 -10.38
CA PHE A 133 -13.30 -1.68 -11.49
C PHE A 133 -13.04 -3.17 -11.19
N THR A 134 -12.91 -3.97 -12.26
CA THR A 134 -12.50 -5.38 -12.19
C THR A 134 -11.02 -5.48 -12.55
N CYS A 135 -10.21 -6.06 -11.65
CA CYS A 135 -8.77 -6.17 -11.85
C CYS A 135 -8.42 -7.22 -12.91
N LYS A 136 -7.56 -6.85 -13.87
CA LYS A 136 -7.08 -7.72 -14.95
C LYS A 136 -5.57 -7.97 -14.90
N CYS A 137 -4.93 -7.78 -13.74
CA CYS A 137 -3.51 -8.09 -13.57
C CYS A 137 -3.24 -9.60 -13.72
N VAL A 138 -1.99 -9.96 -14.02
CA VAL A 138 -1.54 -11.35 -14.20
C VAL A 138 -1.98 -12.27 -13.04
N PRO A 139 -1.78 -11.92 -11.75
CA PRO A 139 -2.28 -12.74 -10.65
C PRO A 139 -3.79 -13.04 -10.69
N CYS A 140 -4.60 -12.11 -11.19
CA CYS A 140 -6.04 -12.30 -11.32
C CYS A 140 -6.41 -13.09 -12.58
N GLN A 141 -5.72 -12.89 -13.70
CA GLN A 141 -5.98 -13.62 -14.94
C GLN A 141 -5.59 -15.10 -14.82
N GLU A 142 -4.43 -15.37 -14.24
CA GLU A 142 -3.86 -16.72 -14.11
C GLU A 142 -4.25 -17.42 -12.80
N ASN A 143 -5.06 -16.76 -11.96
CA ASN A 143 -5.51 -17.29 -10.67
C ASN A 143 -4.34 -17.76 -9.78
N TRP A 144 -3.35 -16.88 -9.58
CA TRP A 144 -2.18 -17.22 -8.77
C TRP A 144 -2.56 -17.62 -7.34
N PRO A 145 -1.86 -18.63 -6.77
CA PRO A 145 -2.16 -19.18 -5.46
C PRO A 145 -1.74 -18.25 -4.31
N LEU A 146 -2.24 -18.52 -3.12
CA LEU A 146 -1.81 -17.87 -1.88
C LEU A 146 -0.43 -18.35 -1.46
N LEU A 147 0.21 -17.66 -0.51
CA LEU A 147 1.58 -17.98 -0.06
C LEU A 147 1.79 -19.46 0.32
N PRO A 148 0.90 -20.12 1.09
CA PRO A 148 1.09 -21.53 1.47
C PRO A 148 1.06 -22.50 0.29
N ASP A 149 0.39 -22.11 -0.80
CA ASP A 149 0.16 -22.93 -1.99
C ASP A 149 1.15 -22.59 -3.13
N LEU A 150 2.01 -21.59 -2.94
CA LEU A 150 3.05 -21.25 -3.89
C LEU A 150 4.13 -22.33 -3.92
N LYS A 151 4.51 -22.73 -5.13
CA LYS A 151 5.61 -23.69 -5.33
C LYS A 151 6.96 -23.02 -5.13
N SER A 152 7.88 -23.76 -4.51
CA SER A 152 9.30 -23.41 -4.48
C SER A 152 9.92 -23.51 -5.88
N PHE A 153 10.87 -22.62 -6.20
CA PHE A 153 11.66 -22.72 -7.44
C PHE A 153 12.34 -24.09 -7.61
N GLU A 154 12.60 -24.79 -6.51
CA GLU A 154 13.19 -26.13 -6.51
C GLU A 154 12.31 -27.16 -7.22
N THR A 155 11.00 -27.00 -7.11
CA THR A 155 9.99 -27.91 -7.68
C THR A 155 9.49 -27.47 -9.04
N LEU A 156 9.77 -26.22 -9.44
CA LEU A 156 9.35 -25.69 -10.74
C LEU A 156 10.18 -26.29 -11.88
N ALA A 157 9.56 -26.36 -13.06
CA ALA A 157 10.15 -26.86 -14.30
C ALA A 157 11.07 -25.80 -14.95
N ILE A 158 12.15 -25.42 -14.25
CA ILE A 158 13.21 -24.51 -14.72
C ILE A 158 14.54 -25.24 -14.88
N SER A 159 15.49 -24.64 -15.59
CA SER A 159 16.77 -25.30 -15.91
C SER A 159 17.60 -25.59 -14.66
N ALA A 160 18.39 -26.67 -14.68
CA ALA A 160 19.28 -27.00 -13.57
C ALA A 160 20.32 -25.88 -13.29
N ASN A 161 20.73 -25.17 -14.34
CA ASN A 161 21.62 -24.03 -14.23
C ASN A 161 20.95 -22.86 -13.50
N ASP A 162 19.68 -22.57 -13.81
CA ASP A 162 18.92 -21.52 -13.12
C ASP A 162 18.69 -21.87 -11.66
N LYS A 163 18.33 -23.12 -11.33
CA LYS A 163 18.25 -23.58 -9.93
C LYS A 163 19.57 -23.39 -9.19
N LYS A 164 20.70 -23.76 -9.82
CA LYS A 164 22.03 -23.57 -9.23
C LYS A 164 22.33 -22.08 -8.96
N MET A 165 21.98 -21.22 -9.91
CA MET A 165 22.19 -19.77 -9.79
C MET A 165 21.32 -19.17 -8.67
N ILE A 166 20.03 -19.53 -8.63
CA ILE A 166 19.08 -19.06 -7.60
C ILE A 166 19.55 -19.52 -6.21
N ARG A 167 19.89 -20.80 -6.02
CA ARG A 167 20.46 -21.29 -4.76
C ARG A 167 21.70 -20.51 -4.33
N SER A 168 22.57 -20.18 -5.28
CA SER A 168 23.80 -19.44 -4.98
C SER A 168 23.52 -18.06 -4.42
N VAL A 169 22.54 -17.33 -4.94
CA VAL A 169 22.21 -15.98 -4.46
C VAL A 169 21.36 -16.00 -3.20
N LEU A 170 20.51 -17.01 -3.02
CA LEU A 170 19.65 -17.13 -1.82
C LEU A 170 20.37 -17.66 -0.57
N LYS A 171 21.68 -17.97 -0.64
CA LYS A 171 22.45 -18.54 0.49
C LYS A 171 22.29 -17.78 1.81
N LYS A 172 22.19 -16.45 1.75
CA LYS A 172 22.07 -15.58 2.93
C LYS A 172 20.62 -15.17 3.25
N PHE A 173 19.66 -15.59 2.44
CA PHE A 173 18.29 -15.08 2.54
C PHE A 173 17.67 -15.33 3.93
N TYR A 174 17.80 -16.55 4.47
CA TYR A 174 17.29 -16.86 5.81
C TYR A 174 18.01 -16.10 6.92
N THR A 175 19.29 -15.78 6.76
CA THR A 175 20.00 -14.90 7.69
C THR A 175 19.38 -13.50 7.72
N TYR A 176 19.03 -12.95 6.55
CA TYR A 176 18.37 -11.66 6.45
C TYR A 176 16.94 -11.68 6.97
N LEU A 177 16.22 -12.78 6.76
CA LEU A 177 14.89 -12.95 7.35
C LEU A 177 14.94 -12.87 8.87
N ASN A 178 15.85 -13.62 9.50
CA ASN A 178 16.02 -13.59 10.96
C ASN A 178 16.43 -12.19 11.46
N MET A 179 17.36 -11.51 10.77
CA MET A 179 17.76 -10.14 11.12
C MET A 179 16.58 -9.17 11.07
N VAL A 180 15.69 -9.29 10.08
CA VAL A 180 14.48 -8.47 10.00
C VAL A 180 13.52 -8.78 11.15
N GLU A 181 13.30 -10.07 11.47
CA GLU A 181 12.45 -10.49 12.59
C GLU A 181 12.96 -9.97 13.95
N GLU A 182 14.28 -9.88 14.11
CA GLU A 182 14.95 -9.34 15.31
C GLU A 182 15.09 -7.80 15.30
N GLY A 183 14.75 -7.13 14.19
CA GLY A 183 14.97 -5.68 14.00
C GLY A 183 16.43 -5.28 13.83
N ASP A 184 17.35 -6.23 13.61
CA ASP A 184 18.80 -6.04 13.51
C ASP A 184 19.27 -5.59 12.12
N VAL A 185 18.63 -4.55 11.55
CA VAL A 185 18.91 -4.07 10.18
C VAL A 185 19.43 -2.64 10.08
N LEU A 186 19.32 -1.84 11.16
CA LEU A 186 19.56 -0.39 11.16
C LEU A 186 20.95 0.04 10.67
N ASP A 187 21.97 -0.74 10.99
CA ASP A 187 23.38 -0.50 10.61
C ASP A 187 23.84 -1.34 9.42
N LYS A 188 22.91 -2.03 8.73
CA LYS A 188 23.20 -3.02 7.68
C LYS A 188 22.52 -2.69 6.35
N PRO A 189 22.76 -1.51 5.75
CA PRO A 189 22.13 -1.12 4.48
C PRO A 189 22.48 -2.03 3.31
N TYR A 190 23.59 -2.79 3.41
CA TYR A 190 23.99 -3.78 2.39
C TYR A 190 22.95 -4.89 2.17
N ILE A 191 22.06 -5.13 3.14
CA ILE A 191 20.98 -6.12 3.01
C ILE A 191 20.07 -5.76 1.83
N ILE A 192 19.82 -4.47 1.60
CA ILE A 192 19.03 -4.00 0.44
C ILE A 192 19.68 -4.45 -0.87
N GLU A 193 20.97 -4.21 -1.05
CA GLU A 193 21.69 -4.55 -2.28
C GLU A 193 21.70 -6.06 -2.55
N ASP A 194 21.87 -6.86 -1.49
CA ASP A 194 21.82 -8.31 -1.61
C ASP A 194 20.41 -8.81 -1.97
N LEU A 195 19.36 -8.29 -1.34
CA LEU A 195 17.96 -8.63 -1.65
C LEU A 195 17.57 -8.19 -3.07
N LEU A 196 17.97 -7.00 -3.51
CA LEU A 196 17.79 -6.53 -4.89
C LEU A 196 18.51 -7.44 -5.88
N THR A 197 19.72 -7.90 -5.53
CA THR A 197 20.47 -8.87 -6.35
C THR A 197 19.73 -10.20 -6.46
N MET A 198 19.16 -10.71 -5.36
CA MET A 198 18.33 -11.91 -5.37
C MET A 198 17.13 -11.75 -6.31
N ILE A 199 16.36 -10.67 -6.17
CA ILE A 199 15.19 -10.38 -7.03
C ILE A 199 15.62 -10.33 -8.49
N ARG A 200 16.67 -9.56 -8.81
CA ARG A 200 17.15 -9.39 -10.19
C ARG A 200 17.57 -10.71 -10.83
N VAL A 201 18.26 -11.57 -10.08
CA VAL A 201 18.68 -12.88 -10.60
C VAL A 201 17.48 -13.79 -10.82
N MET A 202 16.51 -13.78 -9.92
CA MET A 202 15.31 -14.60 -10.00
C MET A 202 14.34 -14.14 -11.09
N TYR A 203 14.21 -12.82 -11.32
CA TYR A 203 13.18 -12.21 -12.17
C TYR A 203 13.08 -12.83 -13.57
N ASP A 204 14.22 -13.13 -14.22
CA ASP A 204 14.24 -13.73 -15.56
C ASP A 204 14.39 -15.27 -15.55
N ARG A 205 14.47 -15.89 -14.37
CA ARG A 205 14.85 -17.31 -14.20
C ARG A 205 13.78 -18.20 -13.56
N VAL A 206 12.82 -17.60 -12.88
CA VAL A 206 11.72 -18.31 -12.23
C VAL A 206 10.43 -17.53 -12.46
N PRO A 207 9.28 -18.21 -12.65
CA PRO A 207 7.99 -17.55 -12.55
C PRO A 207 7.90 -16.69 -11.28
N ILE A 208 7.45 -15.43 -11.42
CA ILE A 208 7.33 -14.49 -10.30
C ILE A 208 6.44 -15.07 -9.18
N ALA A 209 5.43 -15.85 -9.55
CA ALA A 209 4.62 -16.65 -8.64
C ALA A 209 5.38 -17.88 -8.11
N CYS A 210 6.46 -17.64 -7.36
CA CYS A 210 7.14 -18.66 -6.56
C CYS A 210 7.30 -18.19 -5.10
N GLN A 211 7.45 -19.17 -4.21
CA GLN A 211 7.52 -18.93 -2.77
C GLN A 211 8.69 -18.00 -2.42
N GLU A 212 9.88 -18.27 -2.95
CA GLU A 212 11.09 -17.53 -2.63
C GLU A 212 11.05 -16.10 -3.18
N MET A 213 10.53 -15.87 -4.39
CA MET A 213 10.38 -14.51 -4.93
C MET A 213 9.47 -13.67 -4.03
N SER A 214 8.33 -14.26 -3.63
CA SER A 214 7.38 -13.59 -2.73
C SER A 214 8.00 -13.25 -1.38
N ASN A 215 8.76 -14.18 -0.80
CA ASN A 215 9.44 -13.98 0.47
C ASN A 215 10.54 -12.92 0.38
N VAL A 216 11.41 -12.97 -0.64
CA VAL A 216 12.48 -11.98 -0.83
C VAL A 216 11.91 -10.58 -1.02
N VAL A 217 10.86 -10.43 -1.84
CA VAL A 217 10.19 -9.14 -2.06
C VAL A 217 9.55 -8.63 -0.77
N LYS A 218 8.91 -9.50 0.01
CA LYS A 218 8.36 -9.14 1.32
C LYS A 218 9.46 -8.65 2.26
N THR A 219 10.54 -9.41 2.41
CA THR A 219 11.68 -9.05 3.27
C THR A 219 12.29 -7.72 2.84
N LEU A 220 12.44 -7.46 1.53
CA LEU A 220 12.94 -6.18 1.03
C LEU A 220 12.05 -5.00 1.49
N LYS A 221 10.72 -5.13 1.36
CA LYS A 221 9.78 -4.10 1.80
C LYS A 221 9.93 -3.81 3.30
N GLN A 222 10.04 -4.85 4.12
CA GLN A 222 10.23 -4.72 5.57
C GLN A 222 11.55 -4.04 5.91
N VAL A 223 12.65 -4.39 5.24
CA VAL A 223 13.95 -3.71 5.43
C VAL A 223 13.83 -2.21 5.10
N TYR A 224 13.18 -1.85 3.99
CA TYR A 224 12.95 -0.44 3.66
C TYR A 224 12.07 0.28 4.69
N ALA A 225 11.05 -0.40 5.21
CA ALA A 225 10.17 0.16 6.24
C ALA A 225 10.89 0.35 7.58
N LEU A 226 11.72 -0.61 8.01
CA LEU A 226 12.51 -0.50 9.24
C LEU A 226 13.61 0.56 9.14
N LEU A 227 14.27 0.68 7.98
CA LEU A 227 15.37 1.65 7.80
C LEU A 227 14.90 3.07 7.54
N TYR A 228 13.77 3.23 6.85
CA TYR A 228 13.36 4.52 6.30
C TYR A 228 11.91 4.89 6.56
N GLY A 229 11.11 3.99 7.13
CA GLY A 229 9.72 4.25 7.47
C GLY A 229 9.58 5.16 8.68
N ASN A 230 8.34 5.58 8.94
CA ASN A 230 8.00 6.31 10.15
C ASN A 230 8.04 5.37 11.35
N SER A 231 8.49 5.92 12.49
CA SER A 231 8.23 5.33 13.80
C SER A 231 7.44 6.33 14.64
N PHE A 232 6.28 5.93 15.15
CA PHE A 232 5.43 6.74 16.01
C PHE A 232 5.62 6.28 17.45
N ILE A 233 6.52 6.95 18.18
CA ILE A 233 6.64 6.76 19.63
C ILE A 233 5.46 7.50 20.27
N LEU A 234 4.36 6.78 20.52
CA LEU A 234 3.29 7.30 21.35
C LEU A 234 3.82 7.46 22.78
N PRO A 235 3.70 8.65 23.40
CA PRO A 235 4.02 8.79 24.83
C PRO A 235 3.14 7.79 25.59
N THR A 236 3.75 6.86 26.30
CA THR A 236 3.01 6.04 27.26
C THR A 236 2.34 7.02 28.22
N GLN A 237 1.02 6.93 28.37
CA GLN A 237 0.33 7.67 29.41
C GLN A 237 1.02 7.29 30.72
N ASN A 238 1.71 8.26 31.35
CA ASN A 238 2.26 8.09 32.68
C ASN A 238 1.14 7.51 33.55
N GLN A 239 1.29 6.25 33.96
CA GLN A 239 0.46 5.62 34.99
C GLN A 239 0.81 6.19 36.38
N ASN A 240 0.89 7.52 36.49
CA ASN A 240 1.00 8.25 37.73
C ASN A 240 -0.31 9.04 37.92
N LYS A 241 -1.32 8.32 38.41
CA LYS A 241 -2.38 8.83 39.26
C LYS A 241 -2.57 7.88 40.42
#